data_AF-A0A943DBD9-F1
#
_entry.id   AF-A0A943DBD9-F1
#
_cell.length_a   1.000
_cell.length_b   1.000
_cell.length_c   1.000
_cell.angle_alpha   90.00
_cell.angle_beta   90.00
_cell.angle_gamma   90.00
#
_symmetry.space_group_name_H-M   'P 1'
#
loop_
_entity.id
_entity.type
_entity.pdbx_description
1 polymer ?
#
loop_
_entity_poly.entity_id
_entity_poly.type
_entity_poly.pdbx_seq_one_letter_code
_entity_poly.pdbx_strand_id
1 'polypeptide(L)'
;MNRRNQEMWLQGAYFYDALCRVSPILHAFAKKGAKPVPYLSEAYALTEKQVELREEEHAKGVYDKGKKMMEGFMVSHNKKFEGK
;
A
#
# COMPACT_ATOMS: atom_id res chain seq x y z
N MET A 1 -29.68 8.91 -10.67
CA MET A 1 -28.30 9.13 -11.14
C MET A 1 -27.91 8.01 -12.12
N ASN A 2 -27.24 8.33 -13.23
CA ASN A 2 -26.84 7.35 -14.24
C ASN A 2 -25.61 6.56 -13.75
N ARG A 3 -25.80 5.28 -13.37
CA ARG A 3 -24.73 4.40 -12.86
C ARG A 3 -23.51 4.37 -13.78
N ARG A 4 -23.74 4.32 -15.10
CA ARG A 4 -22.67 4.30 -16.10
C ARG A 4 -21.81 5.56 -16.05
N ASN A 5 -22.41 6.72 -15.81
CA ASN A 5 -21.67 7.97 -15.67
C ASN A 5 -20.75 7.96 -14.44
N GLN A 6 -21.21 7.40 -13.32
CA GLN A 6 -20.41 7.27 -12.10
C GLN A 6 -19.24 6.28 -12.28
N GLU A 7 -19.47 5.16 -12.97
CA GLU A 7 -18.41 4.21 -13.33
C GLU A 7 -17.33 4.88 -14.21
N MET A 8 -17.74 5.64 -15.22
CA MET A 8 -16.80 6.36 -16.09
C MET A 8 -16.02 7.43 -15.33
N TRP A 9 -16.67 8.12 -14.38
CA TRP A 9 -16.01 9.09 -13.52
C TRP A 9 -14.94 8.43 -12.64
N LEU A 10 -15.26 7.28 -12.03
CA LEU A 10 -14.31 6.50 -11.24
C LEU A 10 -13.14 6.01 -12.09
N GLN A 11 -13.40 5.53 -13.31
CA GLN A 11 -12.36 5.14 -14.25
C GLN A 11 -11.45 6.33 -14.59
N GLY A 12 -12.02 7.52 -14.81
CA GLY A 12 -11.26 8.75 -15.01
C GLY A 12 -10.34 9.07 -13.83
N ALA A 13 -10.81 8.87 -12.60
CA ALA A 13 -10.00 9.06 -11.40
C ALA A 13 -8.79 8.10 -11.33
N TYR A 14 -8.97 6.82 -11.71
CA TYR A 14 -7.86 5.87 -11.82
C TYR A 14 -6.83 6.30 -12.88
N PHE A 15 -7.27 6.75 -14.05
CA PHE A 15 -6.35 7.24 -15.09
C PHE A 15 -5.58 8.48 -14.64
N TYR A 16 -6.28 9.43 -14.02
CA TYR A 16 -5.67 10.65 -13.49
C TYR A 16 -4.60 10.33 -12.45
N ASP A 17 -4.90 9.47 -11.46
CA ASP A 17 -3.94 9.05 -10.44
C ASP A 17 -2.73 8.33 -11.04
N ALA A 18 -2.95 7.42 -12.01
CA ALA A 18 -1.86 6.75 -12.72
C ALA A 18 -0.92 7.74 -13.43
N LEU A 19 -1.47 8.73 -14.12
CA LEU A 19 -0.69 9.77 -14.79
C LEU A 19 0.11 10.61 -13.79
N CYS A 20 -0.51 11.02 -12.68
CA CYS A 20 0.18 11.74 -11.61
C CYS A 20 1.34 10.92 -11.01
N ARG A 21 1.15 9.61 -10.81
CA ARG A 21 2.20 8.72 -10.28
C ARG A 21 3.38 8.53 -11.22
N VAL A 22 3.13 8.55 -12.53
CA VAL A 22 4.17 8.44 -13.57
C VAL A 22 4.82 9.79 -13.87
N SER A 23 4.21 10.92 -13.49
CA SER A 23 4.74 12.26 -13.72
C SER A 23 6.22 12.51 -13.34
N PRO A 24 6.80 11.88 -12.29
CA PRO A 24 8.20 12.12 -11.93
C PRO A 24 9.21 11.71 -13.02
N ILE A 25 8.84 10.78 -13.90
CA ILE A 25 9.71 10.31 -14.99
C ILE A 25 9.38 10.96 -16.35
N LEU A 26 8.28 11.70 -16.44
CA LEU A 26 7.82 12.32 -17.69
C LEU A 26 8.22 13.78 -17.85
N HIS A 27 8.71 14.44 -16.79
CA HIS A 27 9.09 15.85 -16.90
C HIS A 27 10.48 16.01 -17.57
N ALA A 28 10.63 17.04 -18.42
CA ALA A 28 11.79 17.26 -19.29
C ALA A 28 13.15 17.38 -18.56
N PHE A 29 13.14 17.56 -17.24
CA PHE A 29 14.32 17.69 -16.39
C PHE A 29 14.31 16.68 -15.23
N ALA A 30 13.75 15.49 -15.45
CA ALA A 30 13.71 14.42 -14.46
C ALA A 30 15.12 14.13 -13.94
N LYS A 31 15.27 14.15 -12.61
CA LYS A 31 16.55 13.83 -11.98
C LYS A 31 16.98 12.43 -12.42
N LYS A 32 18.28 12.24 -12.65
CA LYS A 32 18.83 10.91 -12.98
C LYS A 32 18.45 9.91 -11.88
N GLY A 33 17.78 8.83 -12.26
CA GLY A 33 17.28 7.83 -11.33
C GLY A 33 15.90 8.14 -10.72
N ALA A 34 15.17 9.14 -11.23
CA ALA A 34 13.77 9.34 -10.89
C ALA A 34 12.97 8.06 -11.16
N LYS A 35 12.15 7.68 -10.19
CA LYS A 35 11.26 6.51 -10.27
C LYS A 35 9.81 7.00 -10.18
N PRO A 36 8.88 6.35 -10.89
CA PRO A 36 7.48 6.63 -10.69
C PRO A 36 7.07 6.24 -9.26
N VAL A 37 6.03 6.88 -8.74
CA VAL A 37 5.37 6.41 -7.54
C VAL A 37 4.67 5.08 -7.88
N PRO A 38 4.76 4.04 -7.05
CA PRO A 38 4.06 2.77 -7.30
C PRO A 38 2.56 2.99 -7.51
N TYR A 39 1.95 2.18 -8.38
CA TYR A 39 0.50 2.21 -8.54
C TYR A 39 -0.21 1.68 -7.29
N LEU A 40 -1.52 1.89 -7.22
CA LEU A 40 -2.35 1.41 -6.13
C LEU A 40 -2.23 -0.12 -5.99
N SER A 41 -2.03 -0.59 -4.76
CA SER A 41 -2.03 -2.02 -4.43
C SER A 41 -3.43 -2.62 -4.41
N GLU A 42 -4.45 -1.77 -4.24
CA GLU A 42 -5.86 -2.15 -4.10
C GLU A 42 -6.77 -1.10 -4.75
N ALA A 43 -8.02 -1.48 -5.03
CA ALA A 43 -9.03 -0.58 -5.57
C ALA A 43 -9.41 0.55 -4.58
N TYR A 44 -9.92 1.68 -5.05
CA TYR A 44 -10.48 2.72 -4.19
C TYR A 44 -11.64 2.17 -3.35
N ALA A 45 -11.63 2.53 -2.06
CA ALA A 45 -12.79 2.31 -1.20
C ALA A 45 -13.87 3.33 -1.59
N LEU A 46 -15.06 2.83 -1.91
CA LEU A 46 -16.20 3.64 -2.33
C LEU A 46 -17.20 3.85 -1.18
N THR A 47 -17.03 3.14 -0.07
CA THR A 47 -17.88 3.24 1.12
C THR A 47 -17.04 3.31 2.38
N GLU A 48 -17.58 3.94 3.42
CA GLU A 48 -16.93 4.03 4.74
C GLU A 48 -16.59 2.65 5.31
N LYS A 49 -17.49 1.68 5.15
CA LYS A 49 -17.24 0.29 5.56
C LYS A 49 -16.02 -0.33 4.86
N GLN A 50 -15.80 -0.01 3.59
CA GLN A 50 -14.59 -0.49 2.88
C GLN A 50 -13.33 0.20 3.40
N VAL A 51 -13.42 1.46 3.81
CA VAL A 51 -12.30 2.18 4.45
C VAL A 51 -11.97 1.53 5.79
N GLU A 52 -12.96 1.31 6.65
CA GLU A 52 -12.80 0.68 7.97
C GLU A 52 -12.20 -0.72 7.86
N LEU A 53 -12.72 -1.57 6.96
CA LEU A 53 -12.17 -2.91 6.73
C LEU A 53 -10.70 -2.87 6.31
N ARG A 54 -10.32 -1.92 5.44
CA ARG A 54 -8.92 -1.76 5.04
C ARG A 54 -8.04 -1.34 6.21
N GLU A 55 -8.50 -0.41 7.04
CA GLU A 55 -7.75 0.03 8.22
C GLU A 55 -7.56 -1.12 9.21
N GLU A 56 -8.60 -1.94 9.44
CA GLU A 56 -8.50 -3.15 10.25
C GLU A 56 -7.51 -4.18 9.69
N GLU A 57 -7.57 -4.46 8.38
CA GLU A 57 -6.67 -5.40 7.72
C GLU A 57 -5.21 -4.92 7.78
N HIS A 58 -4.99 -3.63 7.57
CA HIS A 58 -3.68 -3.02 7.71
C HIS A 58 -3.18 -3.11 9.16
N ALA A 59 -4.02 -2.80 10.15
CA ALA A 59 -3.67 -2.90 11.56
C ALA A 59 -3.31 -4.34 11.97
N LYS A 60 -4.10 -5.33 11.52
CA LYS A 60 -3.80 -6.77 11.71
C LYS A 60 -2.47 -7.15 11.07
N GLY A 61 -2.22 -6.71 9.83
CA GLY A 61 -0.97 -6.98 9.12
C GLY A 61 0.25 -6.43 9.84
N VAL A 62 0.16 -5.21 10.40
CA VAL A 62 1.23 -4.60 11.20
C VAL A 62 1.45 -5.38 12.50
N TYR A 63 0.37 -5.75 13.20
CA TYR A 63 0.43 -6.53 14.43
C TYR A 63 1.11 -7.90 14.19
N ASP A 64 0.67 -8.65 13.18
CA ASP A 64 1.21 -9.97 12.86
C ASP A 64 2.68 -9.92 12.47
N LYS A 65 3.08 -8.89 11.72
CA LYS A 65 4.48 -8.66 11.36
C LYS A 65 5.33 -8.40 12.61
N GLY A 66 4.84 -7.57 13.53
CA GLY A 66 5.50 -7.29 14.81
C GLY A 66 5.64 -8.54 15.66
N LYS A 67 4.57 -9.33 15.79
CA LYS A 67 4.58 -10.62 16.51
C LYS A 67 5.63 -11.58 15.96
N LYS A 68 5.66 -11.79 14.63
CA LYS A 68 6.65 -12.65 13.98
C LYS A 68 8.10 -12.19 14.21
N MET A 69 8.34 -10.88 14.18
CA MET A 69 9.66 -10.33 14.48
C MET A 69 10.07 -10.61 15.93
N MET A 70 9.15 -10.43 16.88
CA MET A 70 9.40 -10.69 18.29
C MET A 70 9.66 -12.18 18.56
N GLU A 71 8.85 -13.06 17.97
CA GLU A 71 9.05 -14.52 18.05
C GLU A 71 10.42 -14.93 17.49
N GLY A 72 10.79 -14.43 16.31
CA GLY A 72 12.11 -14.67 15.72
C GLY A 72 13.25 -14.16 16.60
N PHE A 73 13.09 -12.98 17.21
CA PHE A 73 14.05 -12.44 18.16
C PHE A 73 14.20 -13.32 19.40
N MET A 74 13.11 -13.77 20.02
CA MET A 74 13.13 -14.66 21.19
C MET A 74 13.82 -15.99 20.90
N VAL A 75 13.51 -16.62 19.76
CA VAL A 75 14.19 -17.86 19.34
C VAL A 75 15.69 -17.65 19.16
N SER A 76 16.09 -16.53 18.54
CA SER A 76 17.51 -16.19 18.35
C SER A 76 18.22 -15.90 19.67
N HIS A 77 17.50 -15.33 20.64
CA HIS A 77 18.01 -15.05 21.99
C HIS A 77 18.21 -16.36 22.73
N ASN A 78 17.17 -17.21 22.85
CA ASN A 78 17.25 -18.49 23.56
C ASN A 78 18.40 -19.38 23.05
N LYS A 79 18.56 -19.50 21.71
CA LYS A 79 19.69 -20.25 21.11
C LYS A 79 21.08 -19.74 21.52
N LYS A 80 21.23 -18.44 21.81
CA LYS A 80 22.51 -17.87 22.29
C LYS A 80 22.78 -18.14 23.76
N PHE A 81 21.75 -18.43 24.56
CA PHE A 81 21.88 -18.71 26.00
C PHE A 81 21.92 -20.21 26.31
N GLU A 82 21.34 -21.07 25.46
CA GLU A 82 21.46 -22.53 25.58
C GLU A 82 22.85 -23.07 25.19
N GLY A 83 23.66 -22.28 24.48
CA GLY A 83 25.03 -22.62 24.08
C GLY A 83 26.13 -22.24 25.08
N LYS A 84 25.79 -21.89 26.32
CA LYS A 84 26.71 -21.66 27.46
C LYS A 84 26.42 -22.66 28.56
#